data_AF-A0A1L8CUZ8-F1
#
_entry.id   AF-A0A1L8CUZ8-F1
#
_cell.length_a   1.000
_cell.length_b   1.000
_cell.length_c   1.000
_cell.angle_alpha   90.00
_cell.angle_beta   90.00
_cell.angle_gamma   90.00
#
_symmetry.space_group_name_H-M   'P 1'
#
loop_
_entity.id
_entity.type
_entity.pdbx_description
1 polymer ?
#
loop_
_entity_poly.entity_id
_entity_poly.type
_entity_poly.pdbx_seq_one_letter_code
_entity_poly.pdbx_strand_id
1 'polypeptide(L)'
;MDVKGMFKMMKAFFRDYFHYRQELGRQDQFIKKYAQIKNLKVNPHWMFSTNLKIWLTESEKMFGRRYCPCFEPSGDKGLDKKLICPCAFAEEEIKENGTCHCVLFGRGDLSSEDFKKAEAHLMEEYQGVPLNLVNGILDTRKVPVEKKRGLKVPDSLHQVKRALNAIGNKELKVLVEKEQEAENLQKFAKIKNLDYQKEQTQDGYLVTLKIK
;
A
#
# COMPACT_ATOMS: atom_id res chain seq x y z
N MET A 1 2.66 -7.29 19.02
CA MET A 1 1.45 -7.83 18.37
C MET A 1 1.08 -9.13 19.06
N ASP A 2 -0.18 -9.33 19.45
CA ASP A 2 -0.59 -10.58 20.12
C ASP A 2 -0.87 -11.69 19.10
N VAL A 3 -0.96 -12.94 19.59
CA VAL A 3 -1.18 -14.13 18.74
C VAL A 3 -2.50 -14.04 17.95
N LYS A 4 -3.54 -13.44 18.56
CA LYS A 4 -4.85 -13.27 17.93
C LYS A 4 -4.80 -12.29 16.75
N GLY A 5 -4.06 -11.19 16.87
CA GLY A 5 -3.83 -10.23 15.79
C GLY A 5 -3.08 -10.84 14.62
N MET A 6 -2.04 -11.65 14.90
CA MET A 6 -1.30 -12.37 13.86
C MET A 6 -2.18 -13.34 13.08
N PHE A 7 -3.04 -14.10 13.77
CA PHE A 7 -3.96 -15.03 13.12
C PHE A 7 -4.97 -14.32 12.20
N LYS A 8 -5.53 -13.18 12.63
CA LYS A 8 -6.44 -12.37 11.80
C LYS A 8 -5.75 -11.88 10.53
N MET A 9 -4.52 -11.39 10.65
CA MET A 9 -3.72 -10.92 9.50
C MET A 9 -3.46 -12.05 8.51
N MET A 10 -3.04 -13.22 8.99
CA MET A 10 -2.81 -14.40 8.14
C MET A 10 -4.09 -14.84 7.43
N LYS A 11 -5.22 -14.87 8.13
CA LYS A 11 -6.53 -15.20 7.53
C LYS A 11 -6.91 -14.20 6.44
N ALA A 12 -6.72 -12.90 6.66
CA ALA A 12 -6.97 -11.87 5.67
C ALA A 12 -6.05 -12.02 4.45
N PHE A 13 -4.75 -12.28 4.66
CA PHE A 13 -3.78 -12.51 3.60
C PHE A 13 -4.17 -13.70 2.72
N PHE A 14 -4.46 -14.86 3.31
CA PHE A 14 -4.83 -16.05 2.54
C PHE A 14 -6.17 -15.87 1.81
N ARG A 15 -7.15 -15.21 2.42
CA ARG A 15 -8.40 -14.85 1.73
C ARG A 15 -8.11 -14.04 0.46
N ASP A 16 -7.28 -13.01 0.56
CA ASP A 16 -6.96 -12.13 -0.57
C ASP A 16 -6.07 -12.86 -1.60
N TYR A 17 -5.16 -13.72 -1.17
CA TYR A 17 -4.37 -14.61 -2.06
C TYR A 17 -5.27 -15.51 -2.91
N PHE A 18 -6.24 -16.19 -2.30
CA PHE A 18 -7.16 -17.06 -3.04
C PHE A 18 -8.11 -16.25 -3.92
N HIS A 19 -8.58 -15.10 -3.44
CA HIS A 19 -9.47 -14.22 -4.19
C HIS A 19 -8.81 -13.67 -5.47
N TYR A 20 -7.53 -13.30 -5.41
CA TYR A 20 -6.79 -12.73 -6.55
C TYR A 20 -5.88 -13.73 -7.29
N ARG A 21 -6.06 -15.04 -7.09
CA ARG A 21 -5.11 -16.06 -7.58
C ARG A 21 -4.76 -15.95 -9.07
N GLN A 22 -5.71 -15.56 -9.92
CA GLN A 22 -5.50 -15.44 -11.36
C GLN A 22 -4.68 -14.18 -11.68
N GLU A 23 -5.05 -13.05 -11.09
CA GLU A 23 -4.36 -11.78 -11.26
C GLU A 23 -2.93 -11.82 -10.73
N LEU A 24 -2.68 -12.55 -9.64
CA LEU A 24 -1.35 -12.74 -9.07
C LEU A 24 -0.39 -13.38 -10.08
N GLY A 25 -0.85 -14.33 -10.90
CA GLY A 25 -0.04 -14.92 -11.98
C GLY A 25 0.35 -13.89 -13.04
N ARG A 26 -0.57 -13.00 -13.41
CA ARG A 26 -0.29 -11.90 -14.36
C ARG A 26 0.68 -10.88 -13.78
N GLN A 27 0.55 -10.54 -12.49
CA GLN A 27 1.52 -9.66 -11.83
C GLN A 27 2.91 -10.30 -11.77
N ASP A 28 2.97 -11.60 -11.47
CA ASP A 28 4.24 -12.35 -11.41
C ASP A 28 4.99 -12.35 -12.75
N GLN A 29 4.29 -12.59 -13.85
CA GLN A 29 4.85 -12.53 -15.20
C GLN A 29 5.40 -11.13 -15.53
N PHE A 30 4.63 -10.09 -15.23
CA PHE A 30 5.03 -8.69 -15.42
C PHE A 30 6.30 -8.36 -14.62
N ILE A 31 6.32 -8.73 -13.32
CA ILE A 31 7.44 -8.48 -12.41
C ILE A 31 8.70 -9.20 -12.89
N LYS A 32 8.61 -10.49 -13.21
CA LYS A 32 9.75 -11.29 -13.69
C LYS A 32 10.30 -10.75 -15.00
N LYS A 33 9.43 -10.36 -15.94
CA LYS A 33 9.85 -9.78 -17.22
C LYS A 33 10.62 -8.48 -17.01
N TYR A 34 10.13 -7.59 -16.17
CA TYR A 34 10.83 -6.34 -15.87
C TYR A 34 12.18 -6.59 -15.19
N ALA A 35 12.21 -7.48 -14.18
CA ALA A 35 13.42 -7.84 -13.48
C ALA A 35 14.49 -8.42 -14.42
N GLN A 36 14.09 -9.30 -15.34
CA GLN A 36 15.00 -9.87 -16.34
C GLN A 36 15.57 -8.80 -17.28
N ILE A 37 14.73 -7.91 -17.83
CA ILE A 37 15.15 -6.85 -18.75
C ILE A 37 16.14 -5.89 -18.08
N LYS A 38 15.94 -5.59 -16.80
CA LYS A 38 16.76 -4.65 -16.03
C LYS A 38 17.90 -5.31 -15.24
N ASN A 39 18.09 -6.63 -15.37
CA ASN A 39 19.06 -7.40 -14.59
C ASN A 39 18.93 -7.19 -13.07
N LEU A 40 17.70 -7.24 -12.58
CA LEU A 40 17.33 -7.06 -11.17
C LEU A 40 16.91 -8.39 -10.55
N LYS A 41 17.01 -8.48 -9.22
CA LYS A 41 16.38 -9.52 -8.43
C LYS A 41 14.98 -9.09 -7.99
N VAL A 42 14.07 -10.04 -7.97
CA VAL A 42 12.78 -9.91 -7.29
C VAL A 42 12.97 -10.36 -5.85
N ASN A 43 12.30 -9.70 -4.91
CA ASN A 43 12.32 -10.10 -3.52
C ASN A 43 11.97 -11.60 -3.35
N PRO A 44 12.86 -12.41 -2.73
CA PRO A 44 12.68 -13.85 -2.64
C PRO A 44 11.66 -14.28 -1.58
N HIS A 45 11.22 -13.39 -0.69
CA HIS A 45 10.30 -13.74 0.38
C HIS A 45 8.86 -13.80 -0.14
N TRP A 46 8.32 -15.01 -0.18
CA TRP A 46 7.04 -15.31 -0.84
C TRP A 46 5.87 -14.49 -0.30
N MET A 47 5.71 -14.40 1.03
CA MET A 47 4.60 -13.65 1.62
C MET A 47 4.70 -12.15 1.30
N PHE A 48 5.89 -11.57 1.41
CA PHE A 48 6.14 -10.16 1.17
C PHE A 48 5.86 -9.80 -0.29
N SER A 49 6.52 -10.48 -1.22
CA SER A 49 6.32 -10.29 -2.66
C SER A 49 4.87 -10.56 -3.10
N THR A 50 4.19 -11.54 -2.50
CA THR A 50 2.77 -11.82 -2.78
C THR A 50 1.87 -10.71 -2.29
N ASN A 51 2.13 -10.13 -1.10
CA ASN A 51 1.37 -8.99 -0.59
C ASN A 51 1.51 -7.77 -1.53
N LEU A 52 2.71 -7.50 -2.06
CA LEU A 52 2.89 -6.44 -3.06
C LEU A 52 2.13 -6.72 -4.37
N LYS A 53 2.09 -7.98 -4.81
CA LYS A 53 1.29 -8.39 -5.98
C LYS A 53 -0.22 -8.22 -5.75
N ILE A 54 -0.71 -8.49 -4.54
CA ILE A 54 -2.10 -8.21 -4.14
C ILE A 54 -2.36 -6.70 -4.26
N TRP A 55 -1.50 -5.86 -3.69
CA TRP A 55 -1.62 -4.40 -3.80
C TRP A 55 -1.59 -3.88 -5.23
N LEU A 56 -0.68 -4.37 -6.08
CA LEU A 56 -0.63 -4.03 -7.50
C LEU A 56 -1.93 -4.41 -8.24
N THR A 57 -2.52 -5.54 -7.87
CA THR A 57 -3.80 -6.00 -8.41
C THR A 57 -4.95 -5.11 -7.98
N GLU A 58 -5.03 -4.80 -6.68
CA GLU A 58 -6.06 -3.91 -6.15
C GLU A 58 -5.94 -2.50 -6.73
N SER A 59 -4.71 -2.01 -6.87
CA SER A 59 -4.40 -0.72 -7.51
C SER A 59 -4.95 -0.67 -8.93
N GLU A 60 -4.74 -1.72 -9.73
CA GLU A 60 -5.28 -1.78 -11.08
C GLU A 60 -6.82 -1.88 -11.09
N LYS A 61 -7.43 -2.59 -10.13
CA LYS A 61 -8.89 -2.64 -10.00
C LYS A 61 -9.50 -1.30 -9.56
N MET A 62 -8.82 -0.55 -8.68
CA MET A 62 -9.29 0.74 -8.16
C MET A 62 -9.06 1.87 -9.15
N PHE A 63 -7.89 1.92 -9.77
CA PHE A 63 -7.40 3.09 -10.50
C PHE A 63 -7.18 2.83 -12.00
N GLY A 64 -7.40 1.60 -12.47
CA GLY A 64 -7.19 1.22 -13.87
C GLY A 64 -5.72 1.09 -14.28
N ARG A 65 -4.79 1.32 -13.35
CA ARG A 65 -3.34 1.21 -13.57
C ARG A 65 -2.67 0.60 -12.35
N ARG A 66 -1.52 -0.03 -12.54
CA ARG A 66 -0.70 -0.60 -11.47
C ARG A 66 0.11 0.51 -10.79
N TYR A 67 -0.48 1.33 -9.93
CA TYR A 67 0.31 2.26 -9.12
C TYR A 67 1.20 1.50 -8.14
N CYS A 68 2.33 2.11 -7.77
CA CYS A 68 3.27 1.58 -6.79
C CYS A 68 2.51 1.11 -5.54
N PRO A 69 2.74 -0.11 -5.04
CA PRO A 69 1.97 -0.63 -3.91
C PRO A 69 2.21 0.14 -2.60
N CYS A 70 3.21 1.02 -2.55
CA CYS A 70 3.56 1.86 -1.41
C CYS A 70 2.87 3.23 -1.40
N PHE A 71 2.28 3.66 -2.52
CA PHE A 71 1.70 4.99 -2.63
C PHE A 71 0.40 4.97 -3.41
N GLU A 72 -0.63 5.58 -2.86
CA GLU A 72 -1.87 5.91 -3.56
C GLU A 72 -1.68 7.10 -4.54
N PRO A 73 -2.52 7.20 -5.59
CA PRO A 73 -2.51 8.35 -6.50
C PRO A 73 -2.77 9.66 -5.74
N SER A 74 -1.97 10.69 -6.05
CA SER A 74 -1.99 11.98 -5.36
C SER A 74 -2.97 12.99 -5.95
N GLY A 75 -3.42 12.75 -7.19
CA GLY A 75 -4.27 13.68 -7.95
C GLY A 75 -3.46 14.65 -8.82
N ASP A 76 -2.14 14.70 -8.63
CA ASP A 76 -1.23 15.35 -9.56
C ASP A 76 -0.93 14.40 -10.73
N LYS A 77 -1.44 14.71 -11.92
CA LYS A 77 -1.28 13.88 -13.13
C LYS A 77 0.19 13.60 -13.47
N GLY A 78 1.09 14.55 -13.23
CA GLY A 78 2.52 14.43 -13.50
C GLY A 78 3.19 13.47 -12.53
N LEU A 79 2.92 13.60 -11.23
CA LEU A 79 3.42 12.69 -10.21
C LEU A 79 2.79 11.30 -10.35
N ASP A 80 1.49 11.21 -10.56
CA ASP A 80 0.75 9.96 -10.73
C ASP A 80 1.29 9.13 -11.88
N LYS A 81 1.66 9.77 -13.00
CA LYS A 81 2.33 9.07 -14.11
C LYS A 81 3.65 8.43 -13.69
N LYS A 82 4.42 9.10 -12.81
CA LYS A 82 5.69 8.58 -12.27
C LYS A 82 5.50 7.46 -11.24
N LEU A 83 4.33 7.36 -10.61
CA LEU A 83 4.01 6.34 -9.61
C LEU A 83 3.56 4.99 -10.22
N ILE A 84 3.26 4.92 -11.51
CA ILE A 84 2.86 3.67 -12.17
C ILE A 84 4.03 2.68 -12.17
N CYS A 85 3.82 1.47 -11.64
CA CYS A 85 4.79 0.39 -11.57
C CYS A 85 5.14 -0.15 -12.98
N PRO A 86 6.44 -0.31 -13.33
CA PRO A 86 7.62 0.06 -12.54
C PRO A 86 7.77 1.58 -12.46
N CYS A 87 7.78 2.13 -11.23
CA CYS A 87 7.73 3.57 -11.03
C CYS A 87 9.03 4.25 -11.46
N ALA A 88 8.95 5.52 -11.85
CA ALA A 88 10.10 6.28 -12.35
C ALA A 88 11.22 6.45 -11.30
N PHE A 89 10.91 6.24 -10.03
CA PHE A 89 11.83 6.34 -8.90
C PHE A 89 12.64 5.05 -8.66
N ALA A 90 12.15 3.90 -9.15
CA ALA A 90 12.69 2.60 -8.76
C ALA A 90 14.17 2.42 -9.16
N GLU A 91 14.57 2.90 -10.33
CA GLU A 91 15.94 2.72 -10.83
C GLU A 91 16.96 3.48 -9.97
N GLU A 92 16.65 4.73 -9.61
CA GLU A 92 17.50 5.55 -8.75
C GLU A 92 17.54 4.98 -7.32
N GLU A 93 16.39 4.58 -6.77
CA GLU A 93 16.32 3.96 -5.43
C GLU A 93 17.13 2.65 -5.36
N ILE A 94 17.04 1.79 -6.37
CA ILE A 94 17.83 0.56 -6.43
C ILE A 94 19.32 0.87 -6.47
N LYS A 95 19.72 1.91 -7.20
CA LYS A 95 21.13 2.34 -7.28
C LYS A 95 21.65 2.83 -5.93
N GLU A 96 20.87 3.65 -5.24
CA GLU A 96 21.26 4.27 -3.96
C GLU A 96 21.14 3.33 -2.76
N ASN A 97 20.01 2.62 -2.66
CA ASN A 97 19.60 1.88 -1.47
C ASN A 97 19.70 0.36 -1.67
N GLY A 98 20.01 -0.11 -2.88
CA GLY A 98 20.03 -1.53 -3.23
C GLY A 98 18.66 -2.07 -3.66
N THR A 99 17.55 -1.49 -3.19
CA THR A 99 16.18 -1.89 -3.53
C THR A 99 15.32 -0.68 -3.92
N CYS A 100 14.25 -0.91 -4.67
CA CYS A 100 13.22 0.12 -4.83
C CYS A 100 12.48 0.32 -3.50
N HIS A 101 11.83 1.45 -3.27
CA HIS A 101 11.19 1.77 -1.99
C HIS A 101 10.26 0.65 -1.48
N CYS A 102 9.45 0.04 -2.34
CA CYS A 102 8.55 -1.05 -1.94
C CYS A 102 9.24 -2.40 -1.70
N VAL A 103 10.56 -2.48 -1.88
CA VAL A 103 11.38 -3.70 -1.73
C VAL A 103 10.88 -4.84 -2.63
N LEU A 104 10.25 -4.54 -3.77
CA LEU A 104 9.85 -5.55 -4.77
C LEU A 104 11.04 -5.99 -5.63
N PHE A 105 11.84 -5.01 -6.05
CA PHE A 105 13.02 -5.19 -6.88
C PHE A 105 14.27 -4.76 -6.12
N GLY A 106 15.37 -5.45 -6.38
CA GLY A 106 16.69 -5.10 -5.87
C GLY A 106 17.80 -5.39 -6.85
N ARG A 107 19.00 -4.91 -6.56
CA ARG A 107 20.18 -5.19 -7.38
C ARG A 107 20.46 -6.69 -7.47
N GLY A 108 21.07 -7.10 -8.57
CA GLY A 108 21.38 -8.51 -8.84
C GLY A 108 22.32 -9.17 -7.83
N ASP A 109 23.10 -8.40 -7.08
CA ASP A 109 24.06 -8.87 -6.08
C ASP A 109 23.45 -9.10 -4.69
N LEU A 110 22.24 -8.61 -4.41
CA LEU A 110 21.63 -8.74 -3.08
C LEU A 110 21.35 -10.19 -2.68
N SER A 111 21.64 -10.51 -1.42
CA SER A 111 21.29 -11.77 -0.77
C SER A 111 19.87 -11.74 -0.19
N SER A 112 19.35 -12.90 0.22
CA SER A 112 18.05 -12.98 0.93
C SER A 112 18.05 -12.16 2.23
N GLU A 113 19.19 -12.10 2.93
CA GLU A 113 19.32 -11.35 4.18
C GLU A 113 19.33 -9.83 3.92
N ASP A 114 19.87 -9.38 2.79
CA ASP A 114 19.81 -7.97 2.40
C ASP A 114 18.36 -7.54 2.13
N PHE A 115 17.58 -8.39 1.45
CA PHE A 115 16.14 -8.17 1.29
C PHE A 115 15.43 -8.12 2.64
N LYS A 116 15.77 -8.99 3.58
CA LYS A 116 15.16 -9.01 4.92
C LYS A 116 15.41 -7.71 5.69
N LYS A 117 16.62 -7.15 5.59
CA LYS A 117 16.96 -5.84 6.18
C LYS A 117 16.18 -4.70 5.53
N ALA A 118 16.08 -4.71 4.19
CA ALA A 118 15.30 -3.72 3.46
C ALA A 118 13.80 -3.79 3.82
N GLU A 119 13.25 -5.00 3.98
CA GLU A 119 11.87 -5.20 4.45
C GLU A 119 11.67 -4.65 5.86
N ALA A 120 12.60 -4.93 6.78
CA ALA A 120 12.51 -4.43 8.15
C ALA A 120 12.48 -2.89 8.18
N HIS A 121 13.32 -2.24 7.37
CA HIS A 121 13.32 -0.78 7.24
C HIS A 121 11.99 -0.24 6.69
N LEU A 122 11.45 -0.86 5.62
CA LEU A 122 10.14 -0.48 5.09
C LEU A 122 9.03 -0.68 6.14
N MET A 123 9.07 -1.78 6.89
CA MET A 123 8.09 -2.05 7.93
C MET A 123 8.20 -1.06 9.08
N GLU A 124 9.39 -0.61 9.46
CA GLU A 124 9.57 0.47 10.43
C GLU A 124 8.95 1.77 9.94
N GLU A 125 9.15 2.14 8.68
CA GLU A 125 8.57 3.35 8.09
C GLU A 125 7.03 3.30 8.07
N TYR A 126 6.44 2.15 7.72
CA TYR A 126 4.98 2.02 7.58
C TYR A 126 4.26 1.66 8.87
N GLN A 127 4.88 0.86 9.75
CA GLN A 127 4.27 0.37 10.98
C GLN A 127 4.75 1.11 12.23
N GLY A 128 5.92 1.76 12.17
CA GLY A 128 6.43 2.62 13.24
C GLY A 128 5.60 3.88 13.44
N VAL A 129 4.82 4.30 12.44
CA VAL A 129 3.78 5.32 12.59
C VAL A 129 2.52 4.68 13.20
N PRO A 130 2.16 4.99 14.47
CA PRO A 130 0.98 4.44 15.11
C PRO A 130 -0.30 4.97 14.46
N LEU A 131 -1.38 4.19 14.51
CA LEU A 131 -2.70 4.65 14.08
C LEU A 131 -3.17 5.76 15.04
N ASN A 132 -3.40 6.96 14.50
CA ASN A 132 -3.87 8.10 15.27
C ASN A 132 -5.40 8.10 15.36
N LEU A 133 -5.94 7.52 16.43
CA LEU A 133 -7.37 7.44 16.69
C LEU A 133 -7.79 8.51 17.71
N VAL A 134 -8.54 9.51 17.25
CA VAL A 134 -9.08 10.59 18.11
C VAL A 134 -10.59 10.43 18.17
N ASN A 135 -11.13 10.13 19.36
CA ASN A 135 -12.56 9.90 19.57
C ASN A 135 -13.19 8.88 18.59
N GLY A 136 -12.45 7.82 18.26
CA GLY A 136 -12.90 6.78 17.32
C GLY A 136 -12.76 7.14 15.84
N ILE A 137 -12.18 8.31 15.51
CA ILE A 137 -11.89 8.73 14.13
C ILE A 137 -10.40 8.51 13.86
N LEU A 138 -10.08 7.82 12.77
CA LEU A 138 -8.72 7.67 12.27
C LEU A 138 -8.27 8.94 11.54
N ASP A 139 -7.40 9.74 12.16
CA ASP A 139 -6.84 10.94 11.55
C ASP A 139 -5.53 10.61 10.81
N THR A 140 -5.59 10.64 9.49
CA THR A 140 -4.49 10.23 8.60
C THR A 140 -3.57 11.39 8.18
N ARG A 141 -3.84 12.61 8.66
CA ARG A 141 -3.22 13.84 8.12
C ARG A 141 -1.81 14.06 8.65
N LYS A 142 -1.58 13.77 9.94
CA LYS A 142 -0.33 14.05 10.65
C LYS A 142 0.64 12.88 10.58
N VAL A 143 1.17 12.61 9.39
CA VAL A 143 2.15 11.54 9.15
C VAL A 143 3.39 12.08 8.43
N PRO A 144 4.55 11.38 8.53
CA PRO A 144 5.74 11.74 7.78
C PRO A 144 5.51 11.84 6.27
N VAL A 145 6.32 12.65 5.61
CA VAL A 145 6.32 12.82 4.15
C VAL A 145 7.64 12.29 3.58
N GLU A 146 7.54 11.38 2.62
CA GLU A 146 8.69 10.82 1.91
C GLU A 146 9.28 11.89 0.98
N LYS A 147 10.60 12.09 1.07
CA LYS A 147 11.28 13.25 0.49
C LYS A 147 11.29 13.24 -1.04
N LYS A 148 11.46 12.08 -1.69
CA LYS A 148 11.57 11.97 -3.16
C LYS A 148 10.24 12.24 -3.85
N ARG A 149 9.14 11.75 -3.29
CA ARG A 149 7.80 11.88 -3.88
C ARG A 149 6.99 13.04 -3.33
N GLY A 150 7.29 13.51 -2.12
CA GLY A 150 6.47 14.50 -1.41
C GLY A 150 5.11 13.93 -0.99
N LEU A 151 5.04 12.62 -0.70
CA LEU A 151 3.80 11.93 -0.33
C LEU A 151 3.86 11.39 1.10
N LYS A 152 2.69 11.26 1.72
CA LYS A 152 2.52 10.69 3.05
C LYS A 152 3.02 9.25 3.09
N VAL A 153 3.76 8.90 4.14
CA VAL A 153 4.12 7.51 4.45
C VAL A 153 3.86 7.23 5.93
N PRO A 154 3.00 6.25 6.26
CA PRO A 154 2.09 5.55 5.35
C PRO A 154 0.99 6.48 4.80
N ASP A 155 0.57 6.26 3.56
CA ASP A 155 -0.57 6.99 2.99
C ASP A 155 -1.91 6.64 3.67
N SER A 156 -2.98 7.35 3.29
CA SER A 156 -4.29 7.20 3.96
C SER A 156 -4.86 5.79 3.74
N LEU A 157 -4.67 5.22 2.55
CA LEU A 157 -5.16 3.89 2.19
C LEU A 157 -4.46 2.77 2.98
N HIS A 158 -3.14 2.89 3.19
CA HIS A 158 -2.36 1.99 4.03
C HIS A 158 -2.79 2.06 5.49
N GLN A 159 -3.00 3.26 6.02
CA GLN A 159 -3.51 3.46 7.37
C GLN A 159 -4.90 2.84 7.55
N VAL A 160 -5.82 3.05 6.59
CA VAL A 160 -7.17 2.47 6.62
C VAL A 160 -7.14 0.95 6.60
N LYS A 161 -6.32 0.33 5.75
CA LYS A 161 -6.22 -1.14 5.75
C LYS A 161 -5.67 -1.70 7.05
N ARG A 162 -4.67 -1.04 7.65
CA ARG A 162 -4.16 -1.40 8.99
C ARG A 162 -5.27 -1.29 10.03
N ALA A 163 -6.02 -0.19 10.01
CA ALA A 163 -7.11 0.08 10.94
C ALA A 163 -8.26 -0.94 10.81
N LEU A 164 -8.71 -1.26 9.59
CA LEU A 164 -9.77 -2.26 9.37
C LEU A 164 -9.38 -3.65 9.88
N ASN A 165 -8.11 -4.05 9.72
CA ASN A 165 -7.61 -5.33 10.23
C ASN A 165 -7.50 -5.35 11.77
N ALA A 166 -7.21 -4.20 12.39
CA ALA A 166 -7.01 -4.09 13.83
C ALA A 166 -8.32 -3.92 14.61
N ILE A 167 -9.22 -3.08 14.13
CA ILE A 167 -10.31 -2.51 14.95
C ILE A 167 -11.54 -3.42 15.00
N GLY A 168 -11.75 -4.31 14.02
CA GLY A 168 -12.86 -5.29 14.06
C GLY A 168 -14.28 -4.70 14.12
N ASN A 169 -14.42 -3.37 14.10
CA ASN A 169 -15.70 -2.67 14.10
C ASN A 169 -16.39 -2.78 12.75
N LYS A 170 -17.73 -2.69 12.77
CA LYS A 170 -18.55 -2.63 11.55
C LYS A 170 -18.44 -1.29 10.81
N GLU A 171 -17.89 -0.26 11.46
CA GLU A 171 -17.76 1.09 10.95
C GLU A 171 -16.37 1.65 11.28
N LEU A 172 -15.76 2.33 10.32
CA LEU A 172 -14.52 3.10 10.48
C LEU A 172 -14.73 4.52 9.92
N LYS A 173 -14.51 5.52 10.78
CA LYS A 173 -14.45 6.92 10.36
C LYS A 173 -13.00 7.35 10.15
N VAL A 174 -12.73 8.04 9.07
CA VAL A 174 -11.39 8.42 8.63
C VAL A 174 -11.40 9.90 8.26
N LEU A 175 -10.52 10.67 8.88
CA LEU A 175 -10.28 12.07 8.51
C LEU A 175 -9.07 12.12 7.57
N VAL A 176 -9.31 12.61 6.36
CA VAL A 176 -8.30 12.81 5.32
C VAL A 176 -8.18 14.30 4.99
N GLU A 177 -7.03 14.71 4.46
CA GLU A 177 -6.73 16.13 4.22
C GLU A 177 -7.23 16.55 2.84
N LYS A 178 -7.00 15.71 1.83
CA LYS A 178 -7.25 16.04 0.42
C LYS A 178 -8.48 15.31 -0.09
N GLU A 179 -9.19 15.93 -1.02
CA GLU A 179 -10.34 15.28 -1.66
C GLU A 179 -9.93 14.00 -2.41
N GLN A 180 -8.76 14.02 -3.04
CA GLN A 180 -8.25 12.85 -3.76
C GLN A 180 -8.08 11.63 -2.85
N GLU A 181 -7.67 11.81 -1.60
CA GLU A 181 -7.57 10.73 -0.61
C GLU A 181 -8.98 10.15 -0.32
N ALA A 182 -9.99 11.00 -0.19
CA ALA A 182 -11.37 10.57 0.00
C ALA A 182 -11.91 9.80 -1.22
N GLU A 183 -11.56 10.20 -2.44
CA GLU A 183 -11.92 9.49 -3.67
C GLU A 183 -11.20 8.13 -3.79
N ASN A 184 -9.93 8.05 -3.36
CA ASN A 184 -9.21 6.79 -3.32
C ASN A 184 -9.88 5.82 -2.34
N LEU A 185 -10.30 6.31 -1.17
CA LEU A 185 -11.07 5.53 -0.21
C LEU A 185 -12.44 5.09 -0.75
N GLN A 186 -13.09 5.89 -1.61
CA GLN A 186 -14.32 5.49 -2.30
C GLN A 186 -14.10 4.29 -3.23
N LYS A 187 -13.02 4.34 -4.03
CA LYS A 187 -12.64 3.24 -4.93
C LYS A 187 -12.27 1.99 -4.14
N PHE A 188 -11.57 2.16 -3.01
CA PHE A 188 -11.28 1.09 -2.07
C PHE A 188 -12.55 0.45 -1.48
N ALA A 189 -13.49 1.27 -1.01
CA ALA A 189 -14.78 0.80 -0.49
C ALA A 189 -15.51 -0.07 -1.51
N LYS A 190 -15.54 0.36 -2.78
CA LYS A 190 -16.16 -0.39 -3.87
C LYS A 190 -15.55 -1.79 -4.04
N ILE A 191 -14.22 -1.92 -4.06
CA ILE A 191 -13.57 -3.23 -4.26
C ILE A 191 -13.65 -4.13 -3.02
N LYS A 192 -13.80 -3.56 -1.82
CA LYS A 192 -13.98 -4.30 -0.57
C LYS A 192 -15.45 -4.50 -0.17
N ASN A 193 -16.38 -4.09 -1.03
CA ASN A 193 -17.83 -4.15 -0.79
C ASN A 193 -18.24 -3.49 0.54
N LEU A 194 -17.69 -2.31 0.81
CA LEU A 194 -18.04 -1.47 1.95
C LEU A 194 -18.99 -0.36 1.51
N ASP A 195 -19.87 0.07 2.41
CA ASP A 195 -20.59 1.33 2.21
C ASP A 195 -19.64 2.51 2.45
N TYR A 196 -19.87 3.59 1.71
CA TYR A 196 -19.03 4.78 1.71
C TYR A 196 -19.89 6.03 1.84
N GLN A 197 -19.49 6.93 2.74
CA GLN A 197 -20.02 8.28 2.86
C GLN A 197 -18.87 9.28 3.02
N LYS A 198 -19.01 10.47 2.43
CA LYS A 198 -18.05 11.57 2.50
C LYS A 198 -18.75 12.83 2.95
N GLU A 199 -18.17 13.51 3.93
CA GLU A 199 -18.62 14.82 4.41
C GLU A 199 -17.42 15.78 4.40
N GLN A 200 -17.61 17.00 3.88
CA GLN A 200 -16.58 18.03 3.95
C GLN A 200 -16.51 18.60 5.37
N THR A 201 -15.30 18.80 5.89
CA THR A 201 -15.06 19.41 7.20
C THR A 201 -14.23 20.67 7.04
N GLN A 202 -14.01 21.41 8.14
CA GLN A 202 -13.18 22.62 8.11
C GLN A 202 -11.73 22.35 7.65
N ASP A 203 -11.20 21.17 7.97
CA ASP A 203 -9.78 20.83 7.80
C ASP A 203 -9.58 19.57 6.93
N GLY A 204 -10.50 19.31 5.99
CA GLY A 204 -10.42 18.19 5.05
C GLY A 204 -11.77 17.49 4.82
N TYR A 205 -11.75 16.15 4.85
CA TYR A 205 -12.92 15.31 4.56
C TYR A 205 -13.05 14.17 5.57
N LEU A 206 -14.25 13.99 6.11
CA LEU A 206 -14.61 12.85 6.93
C LEU A 206 -15.21 11.77 6.04
N VAL A 207 -14.54 10.61 5.97
CA VAL A 207 -14.99 9.43 5.25
C VAL A 207 -15.48 8.39 6.24
N THR A 208 -16.67 7.84 6.01
CA THR A 208 -17.20 6.72 6.79
C THR A 208 -17.24 5.47 5.92
N LEU A 209 -16.60 4.40 6.38
CA LEU A 209 -16.56 3.08 5.75
C LEU A 209 -17.30 2.07 6.62
N LYS A 210 -18.29 1.36 6.07
CA LYS A 210 -19.07 0.34 6.81
C LYS A 210 -19.04 -1.01 6.13
N ILE A 211 -18.89 -2.07 6.93
CA ILE A 211 -19.05 -3.45 6.47
C ILE A 211 -20.55 -3.70 6.25
N LYS A 212 -20.90 -4.20 5.07
CA LYS A 212 -22.27 -4.64 4.74
C LYS A 212 -22.67 -5.91 5.48
#